data_AF-A0A4V6E0N7-F1
#
_entry.id   AF-A0A4V6E0N7-F1
#
_cell.length_a   1.000
_cell.length_b   1.000
_cell.length_c   1.000
_cell.angle_alpha   90.00
_cell.angle_beta   90.00
_cell.angle_gamma   90.00
#
_symmetry.space_group_name_H-M   'P 1'
#
loop_
_entity.id
_entity.type
_entity.pdbx_description
1 polymer ?
#
loop_
_entity_poly.entity_id
_entity_poly.type
_entity_poly.pdbx_seq_one_letter_code
_entity_poly.pdbx_strand_id
1 'polypeptide(L)'
;MTTTRGLREGDDPITMLTAYDAPTAAIVDEAGIDVVLVGDSMGNAALGYDSTLPVTLDEVASRTAAVARATGDALVVADMPFLSFGVDEAESVRNAGRLLKQANADAVKIESGPHTVDTTRRMTEVGIPVMAHLGLTPQHVNRLGGYTRQGTEQDAAEEIIDLAGAHADAGAFALVLEHVPANLAGAVTEALDIPTIGIGAGPDCDGQVLVINDAVGLGEWSPPFAKQFGDVRGEMVDAVEAYRDAVTSGEFPAEEHSHVEEALEDLY
;
A
#
# COMPACT_ATOMS: atom_id res chain seq x y z
N MET A 1 -4.14 -3.45 18.43
CA MET A 1 -4.53 -2.34 17.53
C MET A 1 -3.49 -1.25 17.52
N THR A 2 -2.80 -1.11 16.40
CA THR A 2 -1.80 -0.09 16.08
C THR A 2 -2.49 1.24 15.80
N THR A 3 -1.87 2.34 16.22
CA THR A 3 -2.41 3.69 16.01
C THR A 3 -1.33 4.61 15.47
N THR A 4 -1.71 5.72 14.83
CA THR A 4 -0.76 6.73 14.34
C THR A 4 0.11 7.31 15.46
N ARG A 5 -0.42 7.40 16.68
CA ARG A 5 0.35 7.77 17.87
C ARG A 5 1.31 6.66 18.30
N GLY A 6 0.84 5.41 18.33
CA GLY A 6 1.64 4.26 18.71
C GLY A 6 2.86 4.08 17.81
N LEU A 7 2.72 4.30 16.50
CA LEU A 7 3.84 4.26 15.56
C LEU A 7 4.92 5.32 15.85
N ARG A 8 4.55 6.47 16.44
CA ARG A 8 5.50 7.53 16.79
C ARG A 8 6.21 7.31 18.11
N GLU A 9 5.58 6.60 19.04
CA GLU A 9 6.08 6.38 20.39
C GLU A 9 6.78 5.02 20.56
N GLY A 10 6.73 4.16 19.54
CA GLY A 10 7.33 2.83 19.55
C GLY A 10 8.81 2.84 19.16
N ASP A 11 9.57 1.90 19.72
CA ASP A 11 10.99 1.67 19.39
C ASP A 11 11.20 0.46 18.46
N ASP A 12 10.15 -0.33 18.21
CA ASP A 12 10.21 -1.52 17.37
C ASP A 12 10.14 -1.15 15.87
N PRO A 13 10.87 -1.86 14.98
CA PRO A 13 10.82 -1.59 13.54
C PRO A 13 9.40 -1.75 12.98
N ILE A 14 8.92 -0.75 12.24
CA ILE A 14 7.55 -0.73 11.71
C ILE A 14 7.46 -1.64 10.48
N THR A 15 6.54 -2.60 10.53
CA THR A 15 6.24 -3.48 9.40
C THR A 15 5.02 -2.99 8.63
N MET A 16 5.15 -2.87 7.31
CA MET A 16 4.08 -2.40 6.44
C MET A 16 4.00 -3.26 5.18
N LEU A 17 2.79 -3.67 4.81
CA LEU A 17 2.53 -4.37 3.55
C LEU A 17 1.30 -3.77 2.89
N THR A 18 1.26 -3.81 1.56
CA THR A 18 0.02 -3.47 0.87
C THR A 18 -1.03 -4.57 1.02
N ALA A 19 -2.31 -4.22 0.88
CA ALA A 19 -3.38 -5.19 0.65
C ALA A 19 -4.52 -4.54 -0.13
N TYR A 20 -5.24 -5.34 -0.92
CA TYR A 20 -6.27 -4.83 -1.84
C TYR A 20 -7.60 -5.60 -1.73
N ASP A 21 -7.70 -6.59 -0.87
CA ASP A 21 -8.91 -7.38 -0.65
C ASP A 21 -8.96 -7.94 0.77
N ALA A 22 -10.15 -8.38 1.17
CA ALA A 22 -10.40 -8.88 2.51
C ALA A 22 -9.61 -10.16 2.85
N PRO A 23 -9.54 -11.20 2.00
CA PRO A 23 -8.75 -12.40 2.30
C PRO A 23 -7.27 -12.11 2.53
N THR A 24 -6.66 -11.30 1.66
CA THR A 24 -5.24 -10.92 1.80
C THR A 24 -5.02 -10.09 3.06
N ALA A 25 -5.88 -9.10 3.32
CA ALA A 25 -5.78 -8.27 4.52
C ALA A 25 -5.89 -9.08 5.81
N ALA A 26 -6.79 -10.07 5.88
CA ALA A 26 -6.93 -10.94 7.05
C ALA A 26 -5.63 -11.71 7.35
N ILE A 27 -4.97 -12.24 6.30
CA ILE A 27 -3.68 -12.95 6.45
C ILE A 27 -2.59 -11.99 6.93
N VAL A 28 -2.54 -10.78 6.36
CA VAL A 28 -1.56 -9.75 6.72
C VAL A 28 -1.74 -9.28 8.17
N ASP A 29 -2.99 -9.08 8.61
CA ASP A 29 -3.34 -8.71 9.99
C ASP A 29 -3.00 -9.84 10.98
N GLU A 30 -3.36 -11.09 10.66
CA GLU A 30 -3.04 -12.27 11.49
C GLU A 30 -1.53 -12.50 11.65
N ALA A 31 -0.74 -12.14 10.63
CA ALA A 31 0.71 -12.20 10.67
C ALA A 31 1.35 -11.13 11.57
N GLY A 32 0.56 -10.18 12.10
CA GLY A 32 1.03 -9.13 13.01
C GLY A 32 1.72 -7.97 12.32
N ILE A 33 1.35 -7.66 11.06
CA ILE A 33 1.85 -6.48 10.35
C ILE A 33 1.25 -5.21 10.95
N ASP A 34 2.09 -4.20 11.22
CA ASP A 34 1.66 -2.98 11.93
C ASP A 34 0.76 -2.09 11.08
N VAL A 35 1.03 -2.01 9.77
CA VAL A 35 0.36 -1.11 8.83
C VAL A 35 -0.03 -1.83 7.54
N VAL A 36 -1.32 -1.74 7.19
CA VAL A 36 -1.83 -2.21 5.89
C VAL A 36 -2.06 -1.00 4.97
N LEU A 37 -1.34 -0.96 3.86
CA LEU A 37 -1.49 0.08 2.85
C LEU A 37 -2.41 -0.36 1.71
N VAL A 38 -3.53 0.34 1.55
CA VAL A 38 -4.35 0.25 0.35
C VAL A 38 -3.78 1.24 -0.67
N GLY A 39 -2.69 0.82 -1.30
CA GLY A 39 -1.92 1.66 -2.21
C GLY A 39 -2.50 1.73 -3.62
N ASP A 40 -2.29 2.84 -4.31
CA ASP A 40 -2.61 2.96 -5.75
C ASP A 40 -1.77 2.03 -6.64
N SER A 41 -0.72 1.42 -6.07
CA SER A 41 -0.03 0.25 -6.61
C SER A 41 -0.96 -0.90 -7.01
N MET A 42 -2.21 -0.93 -6.50
CA MET A 42 -3.27 -1.82 -7.00
C MET A 42 -3.50 -1.69 -8.52
N GLY A 43 -3.24 -0.52 -9.11
CA GLY A 43 -3.34 -0.29 -10.55
C GLY A 43 -2.52 -1.33 -11.31
N ASN A 44 -1.24 -1.45 -10.97
CA ASN A 44 -0.35 -2.45 -11.57
C ASN A 44 -0.58 -3.85 -10.98
N ALA A 45 -0.63 -3.96 -9.66
CA ALA A 45 -0.57 -5.25 -8.97
C ALA A 45 -1.88 -6.06 -9.02
N ALA A 46 -3.03 -5.41 -9.22
CA ALA A 46 -4.34 -6.06 -9.14
C ALA A 46 -5.27 -5.74 -10.32
N LEU A 47 -5.18 -4.54 -10.91
CA LEU A 47 -6.10 -4.08 -11.96
C LEU A 47 -5.51 -4.20 -13.38
N GLY A 48 -4.22 -4.49 -13.50
CA GLY A 48 -3.53 -4.68 -14.79
C GLY A 48 -3.33 -3.38 -15.58
N TYR A 49 -3.31 -2.23 -14.91
CA TYR A 49 -2.91 -0.96 -15.52
C TYR A 49 -1.39 -0.90 -15.72
N ASP A 50 -0.97 -0.13 -16.72
CA ASP A 50 0.45 0.11 -17.00
C ASP A 50 1.11 1.09 -15.99
N SER A 51 0.30 1.84 -15.23
CA SER A 51 0.74 2.76 -14.18
C SER A 51 -0.35 2.95 -13.12
N THR A 52 -0.04 3.68 -12.05
CA THR A 52 -1.02 4.03 -11.01
C THR A 52 -1.92 5.20 -11.40
N LEU A 53 -1.59 5.96 -12.46
CA LEU A 53 -2.34 7.14 -12.91
C LEU A 53 -3.84 6.92 -13.18
N PRO A 54 -4.29 5.78 -13.74
CA PRO A 54 -5.72 5.57 -14.01
C PRO A 54 -6.53 5.22 -12.76
N VAL A 55 -5.88 4.91 -11.64
CA VAL A 55 -6.57 4.51 -10.40
C VAL A 55 -7.44 5.66 -9.92
N THR A 56 -8.71 5.34 -9.66
CA THR A 56 -9.72 6.31 -9.24
C THR A 56 -9.91 6.29 -7.73
N LEU A 57 -10.44 7.39 -7.18
CA LEU A 57 -10.83 7.46 -5.76
C LEU A 57 -11.89 6.40 -5.40
N ASP A 58 -12.77 6.04 -6.33
CA ASP A 58 -13.80 5.02 -6.10
C ASP A 58 -13.20 3.62 -5.97
N GLU A 59 -12.18 3.30 -6.76
CA GLU A 59 -11.45 2.04 -6.66
C GLU A 59 -10.70 1.96 -5.33
N VAL A 60 -9.99 3.02 -4.94
CA VAL A 60 -9.31 3.05 -3.64
C VAL A 60 -10.31 2.92 -2.50
N ALA A 61 -11.43 3.64 -2.54
CA ALA A 61 -12.47 3.56 -1.51
C ALA A 61 -13.07 2.15 -1.40
N SER A 62 -13.36 1.49 -2.54
CA SER A 62 -13.90 0.13 -2.56
C SER A 62 -12.93 -0.88 -1.92
N ARG A 63 -11.66 -0.81 -2.32
CA ARG A 63 -10.58 -1.69 -1.85
C ARG A 63 -10.26 -1.45 -0.38
N THR A 64 -10.21 -0.19 0.03
CA THR A 64 -10.02 0.22 1.43
C THR A 64 -11.13 -0.32 2.31
N ALA A 65 -12.38 -0.21 1.88
CA ALA A 65 -13.51 -0.74 2.64
C ALA A 65 -13.44 -2.28 2.78
N ALA A 66 -12.94 -2.99 1.77
CA ALA A 66 -12.72 -4.44 1.86
C ALA A 66 -11.64 -4.80 2.86
N VAL A 67 -10.50 -4.11 2.81
CA VAL A 67 -9.36 -4.30 3.74
C VAL A 67 -9.76 -3.97 5.17
N ALA A 68 -10.40 -2.82 5.39
CA ALA A 68 -10.80 -2.37 6.72
C ALA A 68 -11.82 -3.31 7.40
N ARG A 69 -12.66 -4.03 6.63
CA ARG A 69 -13.56 -5.05 7.18
C ARG A 69 -12.85 -6.31 7.68
N ALA A 70 -11.63 -6.56 7.20
CA ALA A 70 -10.86 -7.77 7.46
C ALA A 70 -9.64 -7.54 8.35
N THR A 71 -9.39 -6.29 8.74
CA THR A 71 -8.26 -5.88 9.59
C THR A 71 -8.79 -5.52 10.97
N GLY A 72 -8.25 -6.12 12.03
CA GLY A 72 -8.62 -5.84 13.42
C GLY A 72 -7.55 -5.11 14.21
N ASP A 73 -6.27 -5.38 13.92
CA ASP A 73 -5.15 -4.87 14.71
C ASP A 73 -4.27 -3.87 13.94
N ALA A 74 -4.00 -4.07 12.66
CA ALA A 74 -3.16 -3.20 11.87
C ALA A 74 -3.80 -1.83 11.60
N LEU A 75 -2.97 -0.80 11.46
CA LEU A 75 -3.41 0.52 11.00
C LEU A 75 -3.69 0.49 9.49
N VAL A 76 -4.90 0.85 9.07
CA VAL A 76 -5.25 0.88 7.64
C VAL A 76 -5.00 2.27 7.06
N VAL A 77 -4.04 2.37 6.14
CA VAL A 77 -3.70 3.60 5.41
C VAL A 77 -4.21 3.49 3.98
N ALA A 78 -4.97 4.47 3.51
CA ALA A 78 -5.45 4.52 2.12
C ALA A 78 -4.66 5.56 1.31
N ASP A 79 -4.20 5.19 0.11
CA ASP A 79 -3.62 6.17 -0.79
C ASP A 79 -4.66 7.17 -1.29
N MET A 80 -4.25 8.42 -1.43
CA MET A 80 -4.98 9.34 -2.29
C MET A 80 -4.45 9.19 -3.72
N PRO A 81 -5.27 8.73 -4.68
CA PRO A 81 -4.80 8.53 -6.06
C PRO A 81 -4.57 9.87 -6.78
N PHE A 82 -3.88 9.82 -7.92
CA PHE A 82 -3.58 10.99 -8.75
C PHE A 82 -4.80 11.89 -8.98
N LEU A 83 -4.59 13.21 -8.87
CA LEU A 83 -5.62 14.27 -8.96
C LEU A 83 -6.76 14.21 -7.93
N SER A 84 -6.73 13.30 -6.95
CA SER A 84 -7.69 13.35 -5.83
C SER A 84 -7.30 14.34 -4.72
N PHE A 85 -6.08 14.90 -4.79
CA PHE A 85 -5.54 15.91 -3.88
C PHE A 85 -4.64 16.91 -4.63
N GLY A 86 -4.39 18.08 -4.03
CA GLY A 86 -3.47 19.09 -4.55
C GLY A 86 -4.04 20.03 -5.63
N VAL A 87 -5.23 19.76 -6.18
CA VAL A 87 -5.92 20.64 -7.15
C VAL A 87 -6.67 21.77 -6.45
N ASP A 88 -7.50 21.41 -5.47
CA ASP A 88 -8.25 22.31 -4.59
C ASP A 88 -8.17 21.78 -3.16
N GLU A 89 -7.90 22.65 -2.19
CA GLU A 89 -7.71 22.26 -0.80
C GLU A 89 -8.99 21.63 -0.22
N ALA A 90 -10.16 22.21 -0.48
CA ALA A 90 -11.41 21.73 0.07
C ALA A 90 -11.83 20.39 -0.54
N GLU A 91 -11.58 20.18 -1.82
CA GLU A 91 -11.76 18.89 -2.48
C GLU A 91 -10.81 17.84 -1.93
N SER A 92 -9.53 18.17 -1.75
CA SER A 92 -8.52 17.27 -1.16
C SER A 92 -8.98 16.77 0.22
N VAL A 93 -9.41 17.68 1.09
CA VAL A 93 -9.93 17.35 2.44
C VAL A 93 -11.20 16.50 2.37
N ARG A 94 -12.13 16.77 1.43
CA ARG A 94 -13.34 15.97 1.25
C ARG A 94 -13.03 14.55 0.76
N ASN A 95 -12.09 14.41 -0.16
CA ASN A 95 -11.66 13.12 -0.70
C ASN A 95 -10.96 12.27 0.37
N ALA A 96 -10.04 12.85 1.14
CA ALA A 96 -9.44 12.17 2.29
C ALA A 96 -10.51 11.78 3.33
N GLY A 97 -11.39 12.73 3.68
CA GLY A 97 -12.49 12.48 4.61
C GLY A 97 -13.46 11.39 4.12
N ARG A 98 -13.60 11.18 2.81
CA ARG A 98 -14.38 10.09 2.22
C ARG A 98 -13.74 8.73 2.51
N LEU A 99 -12.42 8.60 2.36
CA LEU A 99 -11.69 7.37 2.65
C LEU A 99 -11.81 6.97 4.12
N LEU A 100 -11.69 7.93 5.05
CA LEU A 100 -11.90 7.66 6.47
C LEU A 100 -13.37 7.31 6.79
N LYS A 101 -14.31 8.17 6.38
CA LYS A 101 -15.72 8.06 6.82
C LYS A 101 -16.50 6.93 6.16
N GLN A 102 -16.22 6.64 4.89
CA GLN A 102 -17.01 5.69 4.10
C GLN A 102 -16.26 4.37 3.88
N ALA A 103 -14.93 4.42 3.76
CA ALA A 103 -14.11 3.24 3.54
C ALA A 103 -13.42 2.75 4.82
N ASN A 104 -13.54 3.47 5.93
CA ASN A 104 -13.02 3.09 7.24
C ASN A 104 -11.49 2.93 7.28
N ALA A 105 -10.76 3.75 6.50
CA ALA A 105 -9.33 3.95 6.72
C ALA A 105 -9.08 4.72 8.02
N ASP A 106 -7.94 4.48 8.65
CA ASP A 106 -7.48 5.23 9.81
C ASP A 106 -6.69 6.48 9.43
N ALA A 107 -6.04 6.46 8.27
CA ALA A 107 -5.20 7.53 7.76
C ALA A 107 -5.16 7.54 6.22
N VAL A 108 -4.61 8.62 5.65
CA VAL A 108 -4.32 8.71 4.21
C VAL A 108 -2.84 8.86 3.94
N LYS A 109 -2.38 8.36 2.79
CA LYS A 109 -1.05 8.64 2.23
C LYS A 109 -1.16 9.55 1.01
N ILE A 110 -0.25 10.51 0.88
CA ILE A 110 -0.16 11.41 -0.29
C ILE A 110 1.27 11.47 -0.83
N GLU A 111 1.42 11.40 -2.15
CA GLU A 111 2.70 11.74 -2.81
C GLU A 111 3.00 13.22 -2.64
N SER A 112 4.19 13.51 -2.14
CA SER A 112 4.49 14.79 -1.49
C SER A 112 5.45 15.64 -2.32
N GLY A 113 5.29 16.95 -2.21
CA GLY A 113 6.07 17.95 -2.92
C GLY A 113 5.76 19.34 -2.38
N PRO A 114 6.40 20.42 -2.87
CA PRO A 114 6.23 21.75 -2.29
C PRO A 114 4.77 22.23 -2.25
N HIS A 115 3.98 21.81 -3.23
CA HIS A 115 2.57 22.17 -3.37
C HIS A 115 1.60 21.43 -2.44
N THR A 116 2.04 20.35 -1.77
CA THR A 116 1.18 19.54 -0.90
C THR A 116 1.41 19.78 0.59
N VAL A 117 2.41 20.56 0.98
CA VAL A 117 2.70 20.90 2.40
C VAL A 117 1.48 21.55 3.08
N ASP A 118 0.85 22.51 2.41
CA ASP A 118 -0.36 23.16 2.94
C ASP A 118 -1.56 22.19 2.98
N THR A 119 -1.63 21.25 2.03
CA THR A 119 -2.64 20.19 2.02
C THR A 119 -2.47 19.26 3.23
N THR A 120 -1.23 18.84 3.53
CA THR A 120 -0.91 18.08 4.75
C THR A 120 -1.36 18.85 5.99
N ARG A 121 -0.97 20.13 6.12
CA ARG A 121 -1.35 20.97 7.25
C ARG A 121 -2.86 21.07 7.41
N ARG A 122 -3.58 21.28 6.30
CA ARG A 122 -5.03 21.43 6.37
C ARG A 122 -5.72 20.14 6.80
N MET A 123 -5.30 19.01 6.25
CA MET A 123 -5.86 17.70 6.60
C MET A 123 -5.62 17.38 8.08
N THR A 124 -4.41 17.61 8.57
CA THR A 124 -4.04 17.33 9.97
C THR A 124 -4.79 18.23 10.95
N GLU A 125 -4.95 19.53 10.64
CA GLU A 125 -5.74 20.48 11.43
C GLU A 125 -7.21 20.07 11.61
N VAL A 126 -7.80 19.41 10.60
CA VAL A 126 -9.19 18.91 10.66
C VAL A 126 -9.29 17.48 11.19
N GLY A 127 -8.17 16.90 11.66
CA GLY A 127 -8.11 15.61 12.32
C GLY A 127 -7.95 14.40 11.39
N ILE A 128 -7.53 14.60 10.13
CA ILE A 128 -7.18 13.52 9.21
C ILE A 128 -5.69 13.23 9.34
N PRO A 129 -5.27 12.03 9.79
CA PRO A 129 -3.86 11.68 9.84
C PRO A 129 -3.30 11.49 8.43
N VAL A 130 -2.16 12.11 8.15
CA VAL A 130 -1.49 12.08 6.84
C VAL A 130 -0.13 11.42 6.96
N MET A 131 0.12 10.41 6.13
CA MET A 131 1.43 9.86 5.85
C MET A 131 1.97 10.55 4.57
N ALA A 132 3.12 11.21 4.68
CA ALA A 132 3.77 11.81 3.52
C ALA A 132 4.51 10.74 2.71
N HIS A 133 4.81 11.01 1.44
CA HIS A 133 5.56 10.11 0.58
C HIS A 133 6.50 10.92 -0.33
N LEU A 134 7.82 10.76 -0.14
CA LEU A 134 8.88 11.43 -0.90
C LEU A 134 9.82 10.42 -1.56
N GLY A 135 10.68 10.93 -2.45
CA GLY A 135 11.54 10.12 -3.29
C GLY A 135 10.88 9.86 -4.63
N LEU A 136 10.87 8.62 -5.08
CA LEU A 136 10.13 8.21 -6.26
C LEU A 136 8.63 8.24 -5.95
N THR A 137 7.91 9.14 -6.60
CA THR A 137 6.46 9.31 -6.46
C THR A 137 5.77 8.83 -7.76
N PRO A 138 5.29 7.57 -7.83
CA PRO A 138 4.73 6.96 -9.05
C PRO A 138 3.68 7.78 -9.81
N GLN A 139 2.86 8.60 -9.15
CA GLN A 139 1.88 9.47 -9.83
C GLN A 139 2.57 10.58 -10.66
N HIS A 140 3.87 10.78 -10.49
CA HIS A 140 4.69 11.68 -11.31
C HIS A 140 5.51 10.96 -12.38
N VAL A 141 5.23 9.68 -12.70
CA VAL A 141 6.00 8.86 -13.66
C VAL A 141 6.27 9.54 -15.01
N ASN A 142 5.29 10.28 -15.54
CA ASN A 142 5.44 11.01 -16.82
C ASN A 142 6.42 12.18 -16.74
N ARG A 143 6.56 12.82 -15.57
CA ARG A 143 7.54 13.89 -15.31
C ARG A 143 8.93 13.31 -15.05
N LEU A 144 8.99 12.21 -14.31
CA LEU A 144 10.23 11.54 -13.92
C LEU A 144 10.85 10.73 -15.07
N GLY A 145 10.08 10.39 -16.10
CA GLY A 145 10.54 9.59 -17.23
C GLY A 145 10.68 8.11 -16.92
N GLY A 146 9.97 7.62 -15.88
CA GLY A 146 9.99 6.23 -15.42
C GLY A 146 10.24 6.09 -13.92
N TYR A 147 10.43 4.84 -13.48
CA TYR A 147 10.69 4.48 -12.08
C TYR A 147 12.20 4.47 -11.79
N THR A 148 12.80 5.66 -11.73
CA THR A 148 14.25 5.83 -11.49
C THR A 148 14.53 6.25 -10.06
N ARG A 149 15.75 5.97 -9.58
CA ARG A 149 16.19 6.38 -8.24
C ARG A 149 16.23 7.91 -8.13
N GLN A 150 15.70 8.45 -7.03
CA GLN A 150 15.65 9.89 -6.76
C GLN A 150 16.73 10.31 -5.75
N GLY A 151 17.04 11.61 -5.66
CA GLY A 151 18.00 12.15 -4.69
C GLY A 151 19.47 11.76 -4.96
N THR A 152 19.84 11.51 -6.23
CA THR A 152 21.22 11.16 -6.61
C THR A 152 22.12 12.37 -6.87
N GLU A 153 21.52 13.55 -7.04
CA GLU A 153 22.21 14.82 -7.20
C GLU A 153 22.00 15.68 -5.94
N GLN A 154 22.96 16.56 -5.63
CA GLN A 154 22.94 17.35 -4.40
C GLN A 154 21.63 18.13 -4.21
N ASP A 155 21.23 18.93 -5.20
CA ASP A 155 20.01 19.75 -5.13
C ASP A 155 18.74 18.90 -4.91
N ALA A 156 18.67 17.71 -5.53
CA ALA A 156 17.54 16.80 -5.36
C ALA A 156 17.52 16.13 -3.98
N ALA A 157 18.69 15.84 -3.41
CA ALA A 157 18.80 15.32 -2.05
C ALA A 157 18.41 16.39 -1.00
N GLU A 158 18.86 17.63 -1.19
CA GLU A 158 18.49 18.78 -0.35
C GLU A 158 16.97 19.03 -0.42
N GLU A 159 16.36 19.00 -1.61
CA GLU A 159 14.91 19.14 -1.78
C GLU A 159 14.13 18.07 -1.00
N ILE A 160 14.57 16.81 -1.02
CA ILE A 160 13.93 15.72 -0.27
C ILE A 160 14.02 15.97 1.24
N ILE A 161 15.18 16.40 1.76
CA ILE A 161 15.37 16.68 3.19
C ILE A 161 14.47 17.84 3.62
N ASP A 162 14.46 18.94 2.86
CA ASP A 162 13.66 20.13 3.16
C ASP A 162 12.17 19.81 3.15
N LEU A 163 11.70 19.05 2.15
CA LEU A 163 10.31 18.62 2.06
C LEU A 163 9.93 17.67 3.20
N ALA A 164 10.83 16.77 3.59
CA ALA A 164 10.58 15.83 4.68
C ALA A 164 10.32 16.60 5.99
N GLY A 165 11.17 17.59 6.29
CA GLY A 165 10.96 18.51 7.41
C GLY A 165 9.67 19.32 7.29
N ALA A 166 9.39 19.89 6.11
CA ALA A 166 8.18 20.69 5.89
C ALA A 166 6.87 19.89 6.08
N HIS A 167 6.83 18.63 5.65
CA HIS A 167 5.67 17.76 5.86
C HIS A 167 5.55 17.29 7.31
N ALA A 168 6.65 17.02 8.00
CA ALA A 168 6.65 16.74 9.43
C ALA A 168 6.12 17.94 10.23
N ASP A 169 6.59 19.16 9.94
CA ASP A 169 6.12 20.41 10.54
C ASP A 169 4.64 20.71 10.22
N ALA A 170 4.18 20.29 9.04
CA ALA A 170 2.77 20.35 8.66
C ALA A 170 1.89 19.31 9.39
N GLY A 171 2.49 18.40 10.17
CA GLY A 171 1.78 17.45 11.01
C GLY A 171 1.59 16.07 10.38
N ALA A 172 2.35 15.71 9.34
CA ALA A 172 2.42 14.31 8.90
C ALA A 172 2.84 13.43 10.09
N PHE A 173 2.22 12.26 10.24
CA PHE A 173 2.52 11.36 11.37
C PHE A 173 3.62 10.35 11.06
N ALA A 174 3.91 10.13 9.78
CA ALA A 174 4.92 9.22 9.25
C ALA A 174 5.27 9.64 7.81
N LEU A 175 6.41 9.15 7.30
CA LEU A 175 6.88 9.51 5.96
C LEU A 175 7.44 8.29 5.23
N VAL A 176 6.91 7.99 4.03
CA VAL A 176 7.48 6.98 3.14
C VAL A 176 8.62 7.59 2.33
N LEU A 177 9.75 6.89 2.26
CA LEU A 177 10.87 7.18 1.37
C LEU A 177 11.01 6.07 0.33
N GLU A 178 10.71 6.39 -0.93
CA GLU A 178 10.75 5.42 -2.02
C GLU A 178 11.93 5.64 -2.95
N HIS A 179 12.68 4.56 -3.19
CA HIS A 179 13.74 4.47 -4.18
C HIS A 179 14.76 5.65 -4.13
N VAL A 180 15.28 5.93 -2.94
CA VAL A 180 16.35 6.92 -2.67
C VAL A 180 17.66 6.24 -2.26
N PRO A 181 18.83 6.92 -2.29
CA PRO A 181 20.06 6.43 -1.67
C PRO A 181 19.90 6.16 -0.18
N ALA A 182 20.49 5.05 0.32
CA ALA A 182 20.36 4.66 1.72
C ALA A 182 20.91 5.72 2.70
N ASN A 183 22.01 6.37 2.35
CA ASN A 183 22.58 7.45 3.17
C ASN A 183 21.70 8.71 3.20
N LEU A 184 20.90 8.96 2.15
CA LEU A 184 19.91 10.04 2.17
C LEU A 184 18.74 9.67 3.10
N ALA A 185 18.25 8.43 3.01
CA ALA A 185 17.17 7.96 3.87
C ALA A 185 17.55 7.95 5.35
N GLY A 186 18.77 7.51 5.69
CA GLY A 186 19.29 7.58 7.05
C GLY A 186 19.39 9.02 7.56
N ALA A 187 19.89 9.94 6.73
CA ALA A 187 19.97 11.36 7.10
C ALA A 187 18.59 12.00 7.34
N VAL A 188 17.58 11.66 6.53
CA VAL A 188 16.19 12.11 6.75
C VAL A 188 15.64 11.51 8.05
N THR A 189 15.86 10.22 8.28
CA THR A 189 15.37 9.50 9.46
C THR A 189 15.97 10.09 10.75
N GLU A 190 17.26 10.36 10.77
CA GLU A 190 17.93 10.99 11.92
C GLU A 190 17.44 12.43 12.20
N ALA A 191 16.92 13.13 11.20
CA ALA A 191 16.53 14.53 11.30
C ALA A 191 15.07 14.74 11.73
N LEU A 192 14.22 13.71 11.70
CA LEU A 192 12.78 13.81 11.94
C LEU A 192 12.34 13.19 13.27
N ASP A 193 11.32 13.80 13.90
CA ASP A 193 10.63 13.26 15.08
C ASP A 193 9.41 12.37 14.72
N ILE A 194 9.29 11.99 13.44
CA ILE A 194 8.24 11.12 12.92
C ILE A 194 8.89 9.91 12.23
N PRO A 195 8.28 8.72 12.32
CA PRO A 195 8.86 7.53 11.75
C PRO A 195 8.94 7.62 10.21
N THR A 196 10.05 7.14 9.67
CA THR A 196 10.24 6.93 8.23
C THR A 196 10.02 5.47 7.85
N ILE A 197 9.43 5.24 6.68
CA ILE A 197 9.14 3.91 6.16
C ILE A 197 9.82 3.78 4.80
N GLY A 198 10.80 2.91 4.69
CA GLY A 198 11.57 2.71 3.47
C GLY A 198 10.93 1.72 2.50
N ILE A 199 11.03 2.01 1.20
CA ILE A 199 10.89 1.01 0.13
C ILE A 199 11.98 1.25 -0.91
N GLY A 200 12.99 0.38 -0.92
CA GLY A 200 14.21 0.60 -1.71
C GLY A 200 15.04 1.80 -1.25
N ALA A 201 14.90 2.19 0.01
CA ALA A 201 15.59 3.30 0.67
C ALA A 201 16.68 2.83 1.68
N GLY A 202 17.02 1.54 1.71
CA GLY A 202 18.00 1.00 2.64
C GLY A 202 17.42 0.68 4.03
N PRO A 203 18.27 0.21 4.96
CA PRO A 203 17.83 -0.32 6.25
C PRO A 203 17.68 0.75 7.35
N ASP A 204 18.13 1.98 7.11
CA ASP A 204 18.22 3.03 8.12
C ASP A 204 16.92 3.85 8.28
N CYS A 205 15.81 3.38 7.71
CA CYS A 205 14.47 3.88 8.03
C CYS A 205 13.90 3.12 9.24
N ASP A 206 12.98 3.74 9.98
CA ASP A 206 12.35 3.13 11.16
C ASP A 206 11.45 1.93 10.82
N GLY A 207 10.98 1.86 9.57
CA GLY A 207 10.17 0.77 9.07
C GLY A 207 10.41 0.47 7.60
N GLN A 208 9.74 -0.57 7.10
CA GLN A 208 9.82 -0.98 5.71
C GLN A 208 8.44 -1.31 5.15
N VAL A 209 8.23 -0.99 3.87
CA VAL A 209 7.04 -1.37 3.11
C VAL A 209 7.39 -2.15 1.84
N LEU A 210 6.56 -3.14 1.50
CA LEU A 210 6.57 -3.80 0.20
C LEU A 210 5.16 -3.95 -0.35
N VAL A 211 5.05 -4.02 -1.67
CA VAL A 211 3.84 -4.48 -2.35
C VAL A 211 3.66 -5.97 -2.04
N ILE A 212 2.48 -6.38 -1.59
CA ILE A 212 2.23 -7.76 -1.15
C ILE A 212 2.54 -8.80 -2.23
N ASN A 213 2.18 -8.53 -3.49
CA ASN A 213 2.47 -9.43 -4.60
C ASN A 213 3.97 -9.68 -4.79
N ASP A 214 4.82 -8.67 -4.53
CA ASP A 214 6.27 -8.83 -4.57
C ASP A 214 6.77 -9.59 -3.35
N ALA A 215 6.24 -9.29 -2.16
CA ALA A 215 6.64 -9.97 -0.93
C ALA A 215 6.31 -11.47 -0.96
N VAL A 216 5.13 -11.86 -1.46
CA VAL A 216 4.68 -13.27 -1.50
C VAL A 216 5.09 -14.02 -2.77
N GLY A 217 5.71 -13.34 -3.74
CA GLY A 217 6.12 -13.95 -5.01
C GLY A 217 4.94 -14.32 -5.92
N LEU A 218 3.91 -13.47 -5.97
CA LEU A 218 2.80 -13.63 -6.90
C LEU A 218 3.11 -13.05 -8.30
N GLY A 219 3.93 -11.98 -8.36
CA GLY A 219 4.34 -11.36 -9.62
C GLY A 219 5.36 -12.19 -10.40
N GLU A 220 5.34 -12.10 -11.73
CA GLU A 220 6.38 -12.69 -12.61
C GLU A 220 7.75 -12.01 -12.46
N TRP A 221 7.71 -10.74 -12.09
CA TRP A 221 8.86 -9.88 -11.91
C TRP A 221 8.67 -9.10 -10.62
N SER A 222 9.78 -8.81 -9.93
CA SER A 222 9.79 -7.94 -8.76
C SER A 222 10.86 -6.85 -8.90
N PRO A 223 10.63 -5.65 -8.34
CA PRO A 223 11.61 -4.57 -8.34
C PRO A 223 12.96 -4.99 -7.75
N PRO A 224 14.07 -4.35 -8.15
CA PRO A 224 15.42 -4.75 -7.69
C PRO A 224 15.64 -4.57 -6.19
N PHE A 225 14.80 -3.79 -5.51
CA PHE A 225 14.83 -3.61 -4.06
C PHE A 225 13.89 -4.56 -3.30
N ALA A 226 13.00 -5.27 -4.00
CA ALA A 226 12.07 -6.19 -3.38
C ALA A 226 12.71 -7.57 -3.19
N LYS A 227 12.28 -8.27 -2.14
CA LYS A 227 12.62 -9.66 -1.89
C LYS A 227 11.33 -10.47 -1.89
N GLN A 228 11.34 -11.58 -2.64
CA GLN A 228 10.29 -12.59 -2.55
C GLN A 228 10.56 -13.48 -1.33
N PHE A 229 9.57 -13.57 -0.44
CA PHE A 229 9.59 -14.41 0.75
C PHE A 229 8.81 -15.73 0.54
N GLY A 230 8.14 -15.88 -0.60
CA GLY A 230 7.43 -17.09 -1.03
C GLY A 230 7.34 -17.21 -2.56
N ASP A 231 6.65 -18.26 -3.03
CA ASP A 231 6.34 -18.50 -4.44
C ASP A 231 4.84 -18.81 -4.61
N VAL A 232 4.00 -17.84 -4.26
CA VAL A 232 2.54 -18.00 -4.38
C VAL A 232 2.14 -18.23 -5.84
N ARG A 233 2.86 -17.67 -6.80
CA ARG A 233 2.58 -17.89 -8.22
C ARG A 233 2.73 -19.36 -8.61
N GLY A 234 3.83 -20.00 -8.23
CA GLY A 234 4.06 -21.42 -8.49
C GLY A 234 2.94 -22.28 -7.90
N GLU A 235 2.62 -22.07 -6.63
CA GLU A 235 1.55 -22.81 -5.93
C GLU A 235 0.17 -22.61 -6.59
N MET A 236 -0.14 -21.41 -7.08
CA MET A 236 -1.38 -21.15 -7.81
C MET A 236 -1.41 -21.86 -9.17
N VAL A 237 -0.30 -21.86 -9.92
CA VAL A 237 -0.21 -22.57 -11.19
C VAL A 237 -0.44 -24.06 -10.95
N ASP A 238 0.30 -24.67 -10.03
CA ASP A 238 0.20 -26.09 -9.71
C ASP A 238 -1.22 -26.48 -9.27
N ALA A 239 -1.88 -25.68 -8.43
CA ALA A 239 -3.25 -25.93 -7.99
C ALA A 239 -4.27 -25.84 -9.14
N VAL A 240 -4.12 -24.86 -10.03
CA VAL A 240 -5.00 -24.69 -11.21
C VAL A 240 -4.80 -25.82 -12.21
N GLU A 241 -3.57 -26.26 -12.43
CA GLU A 241 -3.27 -27.41 -13.29
C GLU A 241 -3.81 -28.71 -12.71
N ALA A 242 -3.65 -28.93 -11.41
CA ALA A 242 -4.20 -30.10 -10.73
C ALA A 242 -5.74 -30.15 -10.84
N TYR A 243 -6.42 -29.01 -10.67
CA TYR A 243 -7.88 -28.93 -10.87
C TYR A 243 -8.28 -29.26 -12.31
N ARG A 244 -7.58 -28.69 -13.31
CA ARG A 244 -7.80 -29.01 -14.74
C ARG A 244 -7.64 -30.51 -15.00
N ASP A 245 -6.58 -31.12 -14.46
CA ASP A 245 -6.26 -32.52 -14.70
C ASP A 245 -7.26 -33.46 -14.01
N ALA A 246 -7.73 -33.12 -12.80
CA ALA A 246 -8.77 -33.86 -12.10
C ALA A 246 -10.13 -33.81 -12.85
N VAL A 247 -10.51 -32.65 -13.41
CA VAL A 247 -11.73 -32.53 -14.21
C VAL A 247 -11.62 -33.30 -15.52
N THR A 248 -10.48 -33.18 -16.22
CA THR A 248 -10.31 -33.81 -17.55
C THR A 248 -10.14 -35.32 -17.47
N SER A 249 -9.59 -35.84 -16.38
CA SER A 249 -9.51 -37.29 -16.12
C SER A 249 -10.82 -37.89 -15.59
N GLY A 250 -11.75 -37.06 -15.13
CA GLY A 250 -12.99 -37.49 -14.47
C GLY A 250 -12.82 -37.88 -13.00
N GLU A 251 -11.67 -37.58 -12.39
CA GLU A 251 -11.44 -37.75 -10.95
C GLU A 251 -12.26 -36.74 -10.12
N PHE A 252 -12.53 -35.55 -10.67
CA PHE A 252 -13.36 -34.53 -10.05
C PHE A 252 -14.56 -34.12 -10.94
N PRO A 253 -15.77 -33.96 -10.38
CA PRO A 253 -16.13 -34.28 -8.98
C PRO A 253 -16.20 -35.80 -8.73
N ALA A 254 -15.72 -36.22 -7.56
CA ALA A 254 -15.91 -37.58 -7.05
C ALA A 254 -17.29 -37.75 -6.36
N GLU A 255 -17.63 -38.97 -5.94
CA GLU A 255 -18.89 -39.27 -5.25
C GLU A 255 -19.08 -38.43 -3.97
N GLU A 256 -18.02 -38.18 -3.19
CA GLU A 256 -18.06 -37.35 -1.99
C GLU A 256 -18.37 -35.86 -2.25
N HIS A 257 -18.17 -35.41 -3.49
CA HIS A 257 -18.52 -34.06 -3.93
C HIS A 257 -19.94 -33.99 -4.52
N SER A 258 -20.63 -35.13 -4.60
CA SER A 258 -21.93 -35.29 -5.22
C SER A 258 -23.00 -35.53 -4.17
N HIS A 259 -24.22 -35.08 -4.44
CA HIS A 259 -25.38 -35.33 -3.61
C HIS A 259 -26.50 -35.92 -4.47
N VAL A 260 -27.11 -37.00 -3.99
CA VAL A 260 -28.20 -37.69 -4.70
C VAL A 260 -29.50 -37.47 -3.94
N GLU A 261 -30.50 -36.93 -4.65
CA GLU A 261 -31.88 -36.84 -4.15
C GLU A 261 -32.65 -38.10 -4.54
N GLU A 262 -32.52 -39.17 -3.76
CA GLU A 262 -33.12 -40.50 -4.05
C GLU A 262 -34.62 -40.42 -4.35
N ALA A 263 -35.36 -39.52 -3.69
CA ALA A 263 -36.79 -39.34 -3.89
C ALA A 263 -37.17 -38.83 -5.30
N LEU A 264 -36.20 -38.34 -6.06
CA LEU A 264 -36.36 -37.81 -7.42
C LEU A 264 -35.67 -38.69 -8.47
N GLU A 265 -35.13 -39.86 -8.10
CA GLU A 265 -34.37 -40.72 -9.02
C GLU A 265 -35.22 -41.21 -10.19
N ASP A 266 -36.51 -41.48 -9.98
CA ASP A 266 -37.44 -41.88 -11.05
C ASP A 266 -37.96 -40.70 -11.89
N LEU A 267 -37.73 -39.44 -11.47
CA LEU A 267 -38.15 -38.24 -12.20
C LEU A 267 -37.15 -37.83 -13.28
N TYR A 268 -35.86 -38.06 -13.04
CA TYR A 268 -34.75 -37.74 -13.94
C TYR A 268 -34.31 -38.96 -14.75
#